data_AF-J2SZ08-F1
#
_entry.id   AF-J2SZ08-F1
#
_cell.length_a   1.000
_cell.length_b   1.000
_cell.length_c   1.000
_cell.angle_alpha   90.00
_cell.angle_beta   90.00
_cell.angle_gamma   90.00
#
_symmetry.space_group_name_H-M   'P 1'
#
loop_
_entity.id
_entity.type
_entity.pdbx_description
1 polymer ?
#
loop_
_entity_poly.entity_id
_entity_poly.type
_entity_poly.pdbx_seq_one_letter_code
_entity_poly.pdbx_strand_id
1 'polypeptide(L)'
;MASTSQQQQQTRAALKAADAAERRERLRRALPATVELLQSRQADRIDDADIDAYVSLNWLEWHGGGLRLTITGRNVCAQSVPTALV
;
A
#
# COMPACT_ATOMS: atom_id res chain seq x y z
N MET A 1 -34.34 -0.31 21.09
CA MET A 1 -34.18 -0.47 19.63
C MET A 1 -32.96 0.24 19.04
N ALA A 2 -32.19 1.05 19.78
CA ALA A 2 -30.99 1.73 19.25
C ALA A 2 -29.73 0.83 19.18
N SER A 3 -29.64 -0.23 19.98
CA SER A 3 -28.42 -1.05 20.12
C SER A 3 -28.11 -1.91 18.88
N THR A 4 -29.12 -2.35 18.13
CA THR A 4 -28.93 -3.26 16.99
C THR A 4 -28.32 -2.53 15.78
N SER A 5 -28.71 -1.28 15.55
CA SER A 5 -28.17 -0.44 14.46
C SER A 5 -26.70 -0.10 14.68
N GLN A 6 -26.32 0.20 15.94
CA GLN A 6 -24.93 0.47 16.31
C GLN A 6 -24.04 -0.78 16.16
N GLN A 7 -24.56 -1.94 16.58
CA GLN A 7 -23.84 -3.21 16.47
C GLN A 7 -23.62 -3.61 15.00
N GLN A 8 -24.63 -3.49 14.14
CA GLN A 8 -24.52 -3.79 12.71
C GLN A 8 -23.55 -2.83 11.98
N GLN A 9 -23.51 -1.57 12.40
CA GLN A 9 -22.59 -0.57 11.82
C GLN A 9 -21.13 -0.82 12.24
N GLN A 10 -20.88 -1.25 13.48
CA GLN A 10 -19.55 -1.67 13.94
C GLN A 10 -19.04 -2.90 13.20
N THR A 11 -19.87 -3.93 12.99
CA THR A 11 -19.44 -5.14 12.26
C THR A 11 -19.03 -4.80 10.82
N ARG A 12 -19.78 -3.93 10.15
CA ARG A 12 -19.48 -3.51 8.78
C ARG A 12 -18.20 -2.67 8.69
N ALA A 13 -17.93 -1.82 9.68
CA ALA A 13 -16.69 -1.06 9.76
C ALA A 13 -15.48 -1.98 9.98
N ALA A 14 -15.60 -2.98 10.86
CA ALA A 14 -14.54 -3.95 11.12
C ALA A 14 -14.20 -4.79 9.87
N LEU A 15 -15.22 -5.25 9.14
CA LEU A 15 -15.03 -5.99 7.89
C LEU A 15 -14.31 -5.15 6.82
N LYS A 16 -14.69 -3.87 6.68
CA LYS A 16 -14.00 -2.93 5.78
C LYS A 16 -12.56 -2.67 6.19
N ALA A 17 -12.30 -2.55 7.48
CA ALA A 17 -10.93 -2.35 7.99
C ALA A 17 -10.05 -3.58 7.74
N ALA A 18 -10.60 -4.79 7.86
CA ALA A 18 -9.89 -6.03 7.55
C ALA A 18 -9.54 -6.11 6.05
N ASP A 19 -10.49 -5.82 5.16
CA ASP A 19 -10.25 -5.75 3.71
C ASP A 19 -9.16 -4.73 3.34
N ALA A 20 -9.23 -3.53 3.95
CA ALA A 20 -8.21 -2.50 3.76
C ALA A 20 -6.82 -2.95 4.24
N ALA A 21 -6.76 -3.69 5.35
CA ALA A 21 -5.51 -4.25 5.87
C ALA A 21 -4.94 -5.32 4.93
N GLU A 22 -5.77 -6.22 4.41
CA GLU A 22 -5.35 -7.24 3.43
C GLU A 22 -4.84 -6.61 2.13
N ARG A 23 -5.54 -5.59 1.62
CA ARG A 23 -5.11 -4.84 0.44
C ARG A 23 -3.78 -4.14 0.67
N ARG A 24 -3.62 -3.47 1.82
CA ARG A 24 -2.35 -2.83 2.19
C ARG A 24 -1.20 -3.84 2.27
N GLU A 25 -1.46 -5.02 2.83
CA GLU A 25 -0.45 -6.06 2.97
C GLU A 25 -0.07 -6.68 1.61
N ARG A 26 -1.03 -6.84 0.68
CA ARG A 26 -0.74 -7.19 -0.72
C ARG A 26 0.20 -6.16 -1.37
N LEU A 27 -0.12 -4.87 -1.24
CA LEU A 27 0.72 -3.77 -1.74
C LEU A 27 2.11 -3.80 -1.07
N ARG A 28 2.18 -4.09 0.23
CA ARG A 28 3.44 -4.17 0.99
C ARG A 28 4.39 -5.22 0.43
N ARG A 29 3.84 -6.36 0.02
CA ARG A 29 4.59 -7.47 -0.59
C ARG A 29 5.00 -7.19 -2.03
N ALA A 30 4.19 -6.45 -2.78
CA ALA A 30 4.47 -6.07 -4.18
C ALA A 30 5.39 -4.84 -4.31
N LEU A 31 5.52 -4.03 -3.24
CA LEU A 31 6.28 -2.78 -3.25
C LEU A 31 7.75 -2.95 -3.69
N PRO A 32 8.52 -3.96 -3.25
CA PRO A 32 9.92 -4.10 -3.68
C PRO A 32 10.04 -4.27 -5.20
N ALA A 33 9.22 -5.12 -5.81
CA ALA A 33 9.19 -5.32 -7.27
C ALA A 33 8.76 -4.04 -8.00
N THR A 34 7.81 -3.30 -7.42
CA THR A 34 7.37 -1.99 -7.94
C THR A 34 8.53 -0.98 -7.92
N VAL A 35 9.33 -0.97 -6.86
CA VAL A 35 10.51 -0.09 -6.74
C VAL A 35 11.57 -0.43 -7.80
N GLU A 36 11.83 -1.71 -8.07
CA GLU A 36 12.75 -2.14 -9.14
C GLU A 36 12.29 -1.63 -10.52
N LEU A 37 10.99 -1.66 -10.79
CA LEU A 37 10.40 -1.09 -12.02
C LEU A 37 10.58 0.43 -12.10
N LEU A 38 10.35 1.16 -10.99
CA LEU A 38 10.57 2.62 -10.92
C LEU A 38 12.04 2.98 -11.18
N GLN A 39 12.98 2.24 -10.58
CA GLN A 39 14.42 2.44 -10.80
C GLN A 39 14.81 2.18 -12.27
N SER A 40 14.15 1.20 -12.90
CA SER A 40 14.34 0.86 -14.31
C SER A 40 13.57 1.78 -15.28
N ARG A 41 12.93 2.85 -14.79
CA ARG A 41 12.06 3.76 -15.56
C ARG A 41 10.89 3.05 -16.26
N GLN A 42 10.45 1.91 -15.73
CA GLN A 42 9.34 1.09 -16.24
C GLN A 42 8.07 1.29 -15.41
N ALA A 43 7.76 2.54 -15.04
CA ALA A 43 6.56 2.85 -14.25
C ALA A 43 5.26 2.47 -14.98
N ASP A 44 5.29 2.48 -16.32
CA ASP A 44 4.20 2.04 -17.22
C ASP A 44 3.75 0.59 -16.99
N ARG A 45 4.60 -0.26 -16.39
CA ARG A 45 4.27 -1.66 -16.09
C ARG A 45 3.54 -1.84 -14.77
N ILE A 46 3.36 -0.77 -14.00
CA ILE A 46 2.64 -0.76 -12.73
C ILE A 46 1.20 -0.35 -13.05
N ASP A 47 0.23 -1.12 -12.58
CA ASP A 47 -1.18 -0.82 -12.77
C ASP A 47 -1.56 0.54 -12.14
N ASP A 48 -2.37 1.34 -12.83
CA ASP A 48 -2.80 2.66 -12.34
C ASP A 48 -3.49 2.58 -10.97
N ALA A 49 -4.24 1.50 -10.68
CA ALA A 49 -4.90 1.32 -9.40
C ALA A 49 -3.91 1.00 -8.26
N ASP A 50 -2.79 0.36 -8.59
CA ASP A 50 -1.70 0.14 -7.63
C ASP A 50 -0.93 1.44 -7.39
N ILE A 51 -0.65 2.22 -8.44
CA ILE A 51 -0.03 3.56 -8.33
C ILE A 51 -0.86 4.46 -7.41
N ASP A 52 -2.16 4.59 -7.68
CA ASP A 52 -3.06 5.41 -6.85
C ASP A 52 -3.09 4.93 -5.40
N ALA A 53 -3.13 3.62 -5.18
CA ALA A 53 -3.10 3.06 -3.83
C ALA A 53 -1.77 3.33 -3.11
N TYR A 54 -0.63 3.23 -3.80
CA TYR A 54 0.67 3.55 -3.22
C TYR A 54 0.81 5.04 -2.89
N VAL A 55 0.27 5.93 -3.73
CA VAL A 55 0.26 7.37 -3.49
C VAL A 55 -0.67 7.71 -2.32
N SER A 56 -1.86 7.11 -2.27
CA SER A 56 -2.81 7.25 -1.17
C SER A 56 -2.24 6.77 0.18
N LEU A 57 -1.36 5.77 0.17
CA LEU A 57 -0.64 5.28 1.35
C LEU A 57 0.61 6.11 1.70
N ASN A 58 0.92 7.15 0.92
CA ASN A 58 2.14 7.96 1.02
C ASN A 58 3.43 7.11 0.87
N TRP A 59 3.38 6.02 0.12
CA TRP A 59 4.55 5.18 -0.15
C TRP A 59 5.27 5.63 -1.43
N LEU A 60 4.49 6.11 -2.40
CA LEU A 60 4.98 6.80 -3.58
C LEU A 60 4.44 8.23 -3.60
N GLU A 61 5.13 9.11 -4.31
CA GLU A 61 4.67 10.47 -4.56
C GLU A 61 4.92 10.87 -6.01
N TRP A 62 4.07 11.77 -6.52
CA TRP A 62 4.30 12.42 -7.80
C TRP A 62 5.29 13.56 -7.62
N HIS A 63 6.39 13.51 -8.36
CA HIS A 63 7.43 14.52 -8.33
C HIS A 63 7.85 14.90 -9.75
N GLY A 64 7.46 16.10 -10.19
CA GLY A 64 7.91 16.67 -11.48
C GLY A 64 7.53 15.82 -12.70
N GLY A 65 6.39 15.13 -12.67
CA GLY A 65 5.91 14.27 -13.76
C GLY A 65 6.36 12.81 -13.69
N GLY A 66 7.11 12.41 -12.67
CA GLY A 66 7.48 11.02 -12.41
C GLY A 66 7.03 10.54 -11.03
N LEU A 67 6.99 9.22 -10.85
CA LEU A 67 6.77 8.59 -9.55
C LEU A 67 8.10 8.44 -8.80
N ARG A 68 8.10 8.82 -7.53
CA ARG A 68 9.25 8.70 -6.65
C ARG A 68 8.87 7.95 -5.37
N LEU A 69 9.82 7.14 -4.88
CA LEU A 69 9.69 6.47 -3.59
C LEU A 69 9.86 7.46 -2.44
N THR A 70 8.90 7.48 -1.51
CA THR A 70 8.96 8.32 -0.30
C THR A 70 9.81 7.67 0.79
N ILE A 71 10.07 8.41 1.87
CA ILE A 71 10.71 7.87 3.08
C ILE A 71 9.86 6.72 3.67
N THR A 72 8.54 6.89 3.72
CA THR A 72 7.62 5.87 4.23
C THR A 72 7.67 4.62 3.37
N GLY A 73 7.59 4.76 2.04
CA GLY A 73 7.68 3.61 1.11
C GLY A 73 9.01 2.88 1.24
N ARG A 74 10.12 3.59 1.38
CA ARG A 74 11.43 3.00 1.61
C ARG A 74 11.50 2.19 2.91
N ASN A 75 10.96 2.73 4.01
CA ASN A 75 10.90 2.00 5.29
C ASN A 75 10.00 0.77 5.21
N VAL A 76 8.91 0.84 4.46
CA VAL A 76 8.02 -0.30 4.23
C VAL A 76 8.73 -1.38 3.43
N CYS A 77 9.44 -1.02 2.36
CA CYS A 77 10.23 -1.95 1.56
C CYS A 77 11.32 -2.63 2.41
N ALA A 78 12.04 -1.87 3.24
CA ALA A 78 13.05 -2.40 4.15
C ALA A 78 12.47 -3.35 5.22
N GLN A 79 11.21 -3.18 5.60
CA GLN A 79 10.51 -4.12 6.48
C GLN A 79 9.94 -5.33 5.72
N SER A 80 9.80 -5.26 4.39
CA SER A 80 9.24 -6.33 3.55
C SER A 80 10.30 -7.34 3.12
N VAL A 81 11.55 -6.92 2.96
CA VAL A 81 12.66 -7.87 2.88
C VAL A 81 12.75 -8.55 4.25
N PRO A 82 12.56 -9.88 4.34
CA PRO A 82 12.91 -10.57 5.56
C PRO A 82 14.39 -10.29 5.78
N THR A 83 14.72 -9.62 6.89
CA THR A 83 16.08 -9.61 7.40
C THR A 83 16.41 -11.09 7.61
N ALA A 84 17.10 -11.68 6.64
CA ALA A 84 17.72 -12.97 6.82
C ALA A 84 18.73 -12.74 7.94
N LEU A 85 18.46 -13.34 9.09
CA LEU A 85 19.36 -13.42 10.23
C LEU A 85 20.74 -13.85 9.72
N VAL A 86 21.74 -12.99 9.95
CA VAL A 86 23.16 -13.35 9.91
C VAL A 86 23.56 -13.94 11.25
#